data_AF-A0A7C9EY77-F1
#
_entry.id   AF-A0A7C9EY77-F1
#
_cell.length_a   1.000
_cell.length_b   1.000
_cell.length_c   1.000
_cell.angle_alpha   90.00
_cell.angle_beta   90.00
_cell.angle_gamma   90.00
#
_symmetry.space_group_name_H-M   'P 1'
#
loop_
_entity.id
_entity.type
_entity.pdbx_description
1 polymer ?
#
loop_
_entity_poly.entity_id
_entity_poly.type
_entity_poly.pdbx_seq_one_letter_code
_entity_poly.pdbx_strand_id
1 'polypeptide(L)'
;KPEVIHPGSEQTHPSSDEFDSGVDGLENPTQYIIWSNKMNTHILPEYVVTFRASSSSSFRGESKMENVMKMKMPTSPWISFPALISLLGRFLPGDAIALINKYHNNYKE
;
A
#
# COMPACT_ATOMS: atom_id res chain seq x y z
N LYS A 1 -1.14 -31.49 7.62
CA LYS A 1 -2.59 -31.58 7.31
C LYS A 1 -3.23 -30.21 7.54
N PRO A 2 -4.13 -29.72 6.65
CA PRO A 2 -4.83 -28.47 6.88
C PRO A 2 -6.07 -28.66 7.77
N GLU A 3 -6.40 -27.66 8.59
CA GLU A 3 -7.67 -27.54 9.31
C GLU A 3 -8.57 -26.47 8.69
N VAL A 4 -9.89 -26.60 8.88
CA VAL A 4 -10.85 -25.60 8.39
C VAL A 4 -10.96 -24.46 9.39
N ILE A 5 -10.72 -23.23 8.94
CA ILE A 5 -10.86 -22.02 9.73
C ILE A 5 -12.12 -21.27 9.29
N HIS A 6 -13.09 -21.19 10.20
CA HIS A 6 -14.34 -20.49 9.92
C HIS A 6 -14.16 -18.96 9.95
N PRO A 7 -14.92 -18.22 9.12
CA PRO A 7 -14.95 -16.75 9.20
C PRO A 7 -15.29 -16.29 10.62
N GLY A 8 -14.51 -15.34 11.15
CA GLY A 8 -14.67 -14.84 12.53
C GLY A 8 -13.99 -15.71 13.61
N SER A 9 -13.14 -16.66 13.22
CA SER A 9 -12.30 -17.39 14.16
C SER A 9 -11.23 -16.48 14.78
N GLU A 10 -11.09 -16.56 16.11
CA GLU A 10 -10.04 -15.88 16.89
C GLU A 10 -8.76 -16.75 17.02
N GLN A 11 -8.66 -17.81 16.22
CA GLN A 11 -7.56 -18.77 16.29
C GLN A 11 -6.24 -18.15 15.80
N THR A 12 -5.19 -18.27 16.61
CA THR A 12 -3.85 -17.69 16.35
C THR A 12 -2.75 -18.74 16.15
N HIS A 13 -3.07 -20.01 16.38
CA HIS A 13 -2.19 -21.17 16.28
C HIS A 13 -3.03 -22.40 15.87
N PRO A 14 -2.42 -23.55 15.50
CA PRO A 14 -3.21 -24.75 15.20
C PRO A 14 -4.15 -25.15 16.34
N SER A 15 -5.31 -25.73 16.03
CA SER A 15 -6.20 -26.28 17.08
C SER A 15 -5.62 -27.54 17.75
N SER A 16 -4.74 -28.26 17.06
CA SER A 16 -3.94 -29.37 17.60
C SER A 16 -2.63 -29.52 16.83
N ASP A 17 -1.68 -30.27 17.39
CA ASP A 17 -0.39 -30.59 16.76
C ASP A 17 -0.50 -31.43 15.47
N GLU A 18 -1.69 -31.97 15.16
CA GLU A 18 -1.92 -32.70 13.91
C GLU A 18 -2.08 -31.77 12.69
N PHE A 19 -2.27 -30.48 12.93
CA PHE A 19 -2.53 -29.49 11.90
C PHE A 19 -1.35 -28.55 11.69
N ASP A 20 -1.01 -28.34 10.42
CA ASP A 20 0.15 -27.53 10.03
C ASP A 20 -0.25 -26.14 9.51
N SER A 21 -1.48 -26.02 8.98
CA SER A 21 -2.00 -24.83 8.31
C SER A 21 -3.52 -24.76 8.38
N GLY A 22 -4.10 -23.58 8.20
CA GLY A 22 -5.54 -23.36 8.06
C GLY A 22 -5.97 -23.17 6.60
N VAL A 23 -7.22 -23.53 6.29
CA VAL A 23 -7.90 -23.27 5.00
C VAL A 23 -9.36 -22.86 5.21
N ASP A 24 -9.94 -22.17 4.24
CA ASP A 24 -11.38 -21.82 4.23
C ASP A 24 -12.30 -23.01 3.87
N GLY A 25 -11.81 -23.99 3.12
CA GLY A 25 -12.53 -25.22 2.80
C GLY A 25 -11.60 -26.37 2.36
N LEU A 26 -11.97 -27.62 2.65
CA LEU A 26 -11.09 -28.78 2.39
C LEU A 26 -11.07 -29.21 0.92
N GLU A 27 -12.18 -29.07 0.19
CA GLU A 27 -12.28 -29.57 -1.18
C GLU A 27 -11.71 -28.61 -2.22
N ASN A 28 -11.96 -27.30 -2.06
CA ASN A 28 -11.49 -26.25 -2.97
C ASN A 28 -11.11 -24.98 -2.20
N PRO A 29 -9.97 -24.98 -1.49
CA PRO A 29 -9.53 -23.84 -0.70
C PRO A 29 -9.22 -22.61 -1.58
N THR A 30 -9.75 -21.46 -1.21
CA THR A 30 -9.44 -20.16 -1.85
C THR A 30 -8.52 -19.31 -1.00
N GLN A 31 -8.39 -19.63 0.30
CA GLN A 31 -7.56 -18.91 1.25
C GLN A 31 -6.80 -19.90 2.12
N TYR A 32 -5.53 -19.60 2.38
CA TYR A 32 -4.65 -20.40 3.21
C TYR A 32 -4.09 -19.55 4.34
N ILE A 33 -4.02 -20.12 5.53
CA ILE A 33 -3.47 -19.50 6.72
C ILE A 33 -2.25 -20.31 7.15
N ILE A 34 -1.08 -19.66 7.17
CA ILE A 34 0.13 -20.23 7.74
C ILE A 34 0.36 -19.56 9.09
N TRP A 35 0.47 -20.38 10.15
CA TRP A 35 0.66 -19.89 11.51
C TRP A 35 2.01 -19.17 11.67
N SER A 36 2.06 -18.14 12.51
CA SER A 36 3.24 -17.27 12.67
C SER A 36 4.51 -18.05 13.06
N ASN A 37 4.38 -19.09 13.88
CA ASN A 37 5.49 -19.97 14.27
C ASN A 37 6.01 -20.86 13.13
N LYS A 38 5.29 -20.95 12.00
CA LYS A 38 5.66 -21.75 10.83
C LYS A 38 6.02 -20.91 9.60
N MET A 39 5.79 -19.59 9.64
CA MET A 39 6.03 -18.68 8.51
C MET A 39 7.43 -18.83 7.89
N ASN A 40 8.47 -18.91 8.71
CA ASN A 40 9.87 -18.98 8.25
C ASN A 40 10.31 -20.37 7.77
N THR A 41 9.49 -21.40 7.98
CA THR A 41 9.84 -22.80 7.62
C THR A 41 8.93 -23.37 6.55
N HIS A 42 7.72 -22.81 6.37
CA HIS A 42 6.68 -23.35 5.48
C HIS A 42 6.34 -22.41 4.31
N ILE A 43 6.99 -21.23 4.21
CA ILE A 43 6.82 -20.31 3.10
C ILE A 43 8.16 -20.16 2.37
N LEU A 44 8.18 -20.53 1.08
CA LEU A 44 9.29 -20.27 0.18
C LEU A 44 8.80 -19.29 -0.91
N PRO A 45 9.21 -18.01 -0.88
CA PRO A 45 8.91 -17.08 -1.96
C PRO A 45 9.73 -17.43 -3.20
N GLU A 46 9.08 -17.98 -4.22
CA GLU A 46 9.77 -18.45 -5.45
C GLU A 46 9.80 -17.38 -6.55
N TYR A 47 8.75 -16.56 -6.65
CA TYR A 47 8.59 -15.59 -7.73
C TYR A 47 8.10 -14.23 -7.22
N VAL A 48 8.41 -13.18 -7.98
CA VAL A 48 7.85 -11.84 -7.81
C VAL A 48 7.09 -11.47 -9.08
N VAL A 49 5.81 -11.13 -8.95
CA VAL A 49 4.95 -10.74 -10.07
C VAL A 49 4.71 -9.25 -10.03
N THR A 50 5.04 -8.55 -11.12
CA THR A 50 4.72 -7.13 -11.31
C THR A 50 3.61 -6.98 -12.34
N PHE A 51 2.53 -6.30 -11.99
CA PHE A 51 1.41 -6.04 -12.89
C PHE A 51 0.90 -4.60 -12.72
N ARG A 52 0.25 -4.07 -13.76
CA ARG A 52 -0.45 -2.78 -13.70
C ARG A 52 -1.94 -3.04 -13.84
N ALA A 53 -2.71 -2.77 -12.79
CA ALA A 53 -4.16 -2.82 -12.89
C ALA A 53 -4.68 -1.60 -13.67
N SER A 54 -5.41 -1.83 -14.76
CA SER A 54 -6.22 -0.78 -15.39
C SER A 54 -7.41 -0.47 -14.48
N SER A 55 -7.68 0.81 -14.21
CA SER A 55 -8.91 1.23 -13.55
C SER A 55 -10.09 1.05 -14.52
N SER A 56 -10.51 -0.20 -14.72
CA SER A 56 -11.86 -0.49 -15.17
C SER A 56 -12.74 -0.43 -13.93
N SER A 57 -13.70 0.49 -13.94
CA SER A 57 -14.68 0.83 -12.91
C SER A 57 -15.66 -0.31 -12.54
N SER A 58 -15.20 -1.56 -12.55
CA SER A 58 -16.04 -2.75 -12.44
C SER A 58 -15.69 -3.67 -11.26
N PHE A 59 -14.66 -3.37 -10.46
CA PHE A 59 -14.48 -4.03 -9.17
C PHE A 59 -15.49 -3.46 -8.17
N ARG A 60 -16.70 -4.03 -8.19
CA ARG A 60 -17.79 -3.81 -7.24
C ARG A 60 -17.50 -4.54 -5.91
N GLY A 61 -16.34 -4.27 -5.34
CA GLY A 61 -16.06 -4.49 -3.93
C GLY A 61 -16.01 -3.10 -3.30
N GLU A 62 -16.96 -2.81 -2.41
CA GLU A 62 -17.07 -1.53 -1.70
C GLU A 62 -15.84 -1.30 -0.82
N SER A 63 -14.76 -0.84 -1.43
CA SER A 63 -13.76 -0.04 -0.74
C SER A 63 -13.86 1.34 -1.37
N LYS A 64 -14.08 2.35 -0.53
CA LYS A 64 -13.95 3.77 -0.85
C LYS A 64 -12.52 4.06 -1.31
N MET A 65 -12.14 3.59 -2.50
CA MET A 65 -10.88 3.92 -3.15
C MET A 65 -11.01 5.17 -4.02
N GLU A 66 -12.17 5.86 -4.01
CA GLU A 66 -12.32 7.21 -4.55
C GLU A 66 -11.55 8.29 -3.76
N ASN A 67 -10.95 7.94 -2.61
CA ASN A 67 -10.10 8.84 -1.83
C ASN A 67 -8.60 8.47 -1.82
N VAL A 68 -8.14 7.51 -2.62
CA VAL A 68 -6.70 7.17 -2.67
C VAL A 68 -5.93 8.04 -3.69
N MET A 69 -6.62 8.78 -4.56
CA MET A 69 -6.00 9.72 -5.52
C MET A 69 -6.39 11.19 -5.34
N LYS A 70 -7.21 11.54 -4.34
CA LYS A 70 -7.13 12.90 -3.78
C LYS A 70 -6.00 12.85 -2.78
N MET A 71 -4.81 13.29 -3.19
CA MET A 71 -3.67 13.47 -2.29
C MET A 71 -4.19 13.99 -0.95
N LYS A 72 -4.14 13.16 0.10
CA LYS A 72 -4.45 13.61 1.46
C LYS A 72 -3.51 14.77 1.71
N MET A 73 -4.04 15.98 1.71
CA MET A 73 -3.27 17.17 2.09
C MET A 73 -2.62 16.87 3.43
N PRO A 74 -1.31 17.15 3.58
CA PRO A 74 -0.63 16.89 4.84
C PRO A 74 -1.35 17.64 5.96
N THR A 75 -1.41 17.04 7.14
CA THR A 75 -2.06 17.63 8.32
C THR A 75 -1.28 18.81 8.89
N SER A 76 -0.03 19.01 8.43
CA SER A 76 0.78 20.19 8.73
C SER A 76 0.40 21.38 7.84
N PRO A 77 0.61 22.63 8.29
CA PRO A 77 0.48 23.80 7.42
C PRO A 77 1.23 23.60 6.10
N TRP A 78 0.50 23.60 4.99
CA TRP A 78 1.04 23.36 3.66
C TRP A 78 1.11 24.67 2.90
N ILE A 79 2.20 24.84 2.15
CA ILE A 79 2.37 25.94 1.20
C ILE A 79 2.69 25.35 -0.18
N SER A 80 2.07 25.90 -1.22
CA SER A 80 2.37 25.47 -2.58
C SER A 80 3.79 25.88 -2.96
N PHE A 81 4.47 25.08 -3.79
CA PHE A 81 5.80 25.44 -4.28
C PHE A 81 5.86 26.86 -4.89
N PRO A 82 4.90 27.30 -5.73
CA PRO A 82 4.88 28.69 -6.21
C PRO A 82 4.80 29.74 -5.10
N ALA A 83 3.99 29.50 -4.06
CA ALA A 83 3.87 30.42 -2.93
C ALA A 83 5.15 30.43 -2.07
N LEU A 84 5.80 29.27 -1.87
CA LEU A 84 7.08 29.15 -1.17
C LEU A 84 8.19 29.91 -1.92
N ILE A 85 8.31 29.70 -3.23
CA ILE A 85 9.30 30.39 -4.07
C ILE A 85 9.07 31.90 -4.03
N SER A 86 7.81 32.34 -4.07
CA SER A 86 7.46 33.76 -3.95
C SER A 86 7.85 34.37 -2.59
N LEU A 87 7.70 33.60 -1.51
CA LEU A 87 8.13 34.02 -0.17
C LEU A 87 9.65 34.12 -0.07
N LEU A 88 10.38 33.14 -0.61
CA LEU A 88 11.83 33.14 -0.67
C LEU A 88 12.38 34.33 -1.47
N GLY A 89 11.63 34.81 -2.48
CA GLY A 89 12.01 35.99 -3.26
C GLY A 89 12.07 37.30 -2.47
N ARG A 90 11.55 37.32 -1.23
CA ARG A 90 11.71 38.46 -0.32
C ARG A 90 13.04 38.46 0.43
N PHE A 91 13.76 37.33 0.42
CA PHE A 91 14.97 37.11 1.22
C PHE A 91 16.19 36.73 0.38
N LEU A 92 15.99 36.30 -0.87
CA LEU A 92 17.06 35.86 -1.76
C LEU A 92 17.25 36.82 -2.94
N PRO A 93 18.48 36.96 -3.47
CA PRO A 93 18.76 37.65 -4.72
C PRO A 93 17.97 37.10 -5.92
N GLY A 94 17.70 37.96 -6.90
CA GLY A 94 16.84 37.64 -8.05
C GLY A 94 17.39 36.53 -8.96
N ASP A 95 18.71 36.42 -9.08
CA ASP A 95 19.41 35.36 -9.82
C ASP A 95 19.22 33.98 -9.18
N ALA A 96 19.31 33.91 -7.84
CA ALA A 96 19.04 32.69 -7.08
C ALA A 96 17.57 32.23 -7.25
N ILE A 97 16.62 33.18 -7.21
CA ILE A 97 15.19 32.88 -7.40
C ILE A 97 14.88 32.47 -8.85
N ALA A 98 15.52 33.08 -9.83
CA ALA A 98 15.39 32.68 -11.23
C ALA A 98 15.87 31.22 -11.43
N LEU A 99 16.96 30.85 -10.77
CA LEU A 99 17.49 29.48 -10.82
C LEU A 99 16.52 28.47 -10.17
N ILE A 100 15.95 28.81 -9.01
CA ILE A 100 14.94 27.97 -8.33
C ILE A 100 13.69 27.77 -9.21
N ASN A 101 13.19 28.84 -9.83
CA ASN A 101 12.04 28.76 -10.74
C ASN A 101 12.33 27.88 -11.96
N LYS A 102 13.52 28.02 -12.56
CA LYS A 102 13.95 27.20 -13.70
C LYS A 102 13.93 25.71 -13.35
N TYR A 103 14.54 25.32 -12.23
CA TYR A 103 14.55 23.91 -11.82
C TYR A 103 13.17 23.37 -11.46
N HIS A 104 12.34 24.17 -10.79
CA HIS A 104 10.97 23.77 -10.47
C HIS A 104 10.10 23.57 -11.73
N ASN A 105 10.27 24.40 -12.76
CA ASN A 105 9.54 24.24 -14.03
C ASN A 105 10.02 23.00 -14.80
N ASN A 106 11.33 22.77 -14.87
CA ASN A 106 11.89 21.57 -15.51
C ASN A 106 11.45 20.25 -14.85
N TYR A 107 11.14 20.27 -13.55
CA TYR A 107 10.63 19.09 -12.84
C TYR A 107 9.14 18.81 -13.09
N LYS A 108 8.39 19.80 -13.60
CA LYS A 108 6.96 19.68 -13.89
C LYS A 108 6.65 19.21 -15.32
N GLU A 109 7.64 19.20 -16.22
CA GLU A 109 7.58 18.57 -17.55
C GLU A 109 7.96 17.09 -17.49
#